data_AF-A0A2S9YC92-F1
#
_entry.id   AF-A0A2S9YC92-F1
#
_cell.length_a   1.000
_cell.length_b   1.000
_cell.length_c   1.000
_cell.angle_alpha   90.00
_cell.angle_beta   90.00
_cell.angle_gamma   90.00
#
_symmetry.space_group_name_H-M   'P 1'
#
loop_
_entity.id
_entity.type
_entity.pdbx_description
1 polymer ?
#
loop_
_entity_poly.entity_id
_entity_poly.type
_entity_poly.pdbx_seq_one_letter_code
_entity_poly.pdbx_strand_id
1 'polypeptide(L)'
;MIAYVADAASSTCDTFDWDPIVMNNYGAVLSSAIVAMALTTTACNNSRSDNSDSGKRVVSPAKAVSESSQAPAIEAALNSRLPTRTATFAKAALAAPAAPVEACGQAQAKRCEPTKPGSIYKYIAVNQGNQPCPAPMSETEIAQNLNDPFSTSLLRNGKFPLSVAQLTAAIAEADPDLVIRSYMVGEGSQIPLRVADRDKSRNLRYVVTWGPSKSPQNVQIFLNASAPGKESGFLQVISWDDQRKLFNYFEVLVPGESNAVWSWAGDSSLARAPDTKGAGCFDCHHNGVVIMKELNLPWNNWQSPRAQIAPDEVPKAVANETLFQDLNGADSYESVVMGSAQTYHKQWLQAHSVGADGKIELSAVDLMLEHLTAGTTINIVSSASLSAGDDDISDIPSNALLWDDLLSSSLGLDYSIPALVIPRASYQSFVAEHGYELAQRFPGECQDCANATAVYAIKPGSTHFALYTPAPSFDDRFMITQMLQAEIFDNKFAAAIALVDVGKPVFSSTRAGLQQYAPTSGTIINNESSVVKDFSDAVRQAAAGQRSCDASKIDSCTAEQQFLSIYDAADWTTAAQQRIQTYLDTFAGLSDEARTDKLMRLVASRQQSFTAWPIISNLNEFCLLLPESDLSQ
;
A
#
# COMPACT_ATOMS: atom_id res chain seq x y z
N MET A 1 -12.53 -15.48 -37.26
CA MET A 1 -13.17 -15.84 -38.55
C MET A 1 -13.22 -17.35 -38.61
N ILE A 2 -14.44 -17.90 -38.50
CA ILE A 2 -14.87 -19.26 -38.89
C ILE A 2 -14.40 -20.45 -38.01
N ALA A 3 -15.40 -21.04 -37.35
CA ALA A 3 -15.43 -22.31 -36.65
C ALA A 3 -15.43 -23.51 -37.61
N TYR A 4 -14.99 -24.69 -37.16
CA TYR A 4 -15.76 -25.96 -37.22
C TYR A 4 -14.96 -27.17 -36.68
N VAL A 5 -15.70 -28.04 -35.98
CA VAL A 5 -15.79 -29.52 -36.08
C VAL A 5 -15.78 -30.17 -34.69
N ALA A 6 -16.98 -30.57 -34.27
CA ALA A 6 -17.21 -31.75 -33.45
C ALA A 6 -17.60 -32.91 -34.41
N ASP A 7 -17.18 -34.12 -34.09
CA ASP A 7 -18.03 -35.31 -33.84
C ASP A 7 -17.29 -36.64 -34.17
N ALA A 8 -17.77 -37.71 -33.53
CA ALA A 8 -17.59 -39.14 -33.79
C ALA A 8 -16.76 -39.97 -32.76
N ALA A 9 -17.54 -40.52 -31.83
CA ALA A 9 -17.79 -41.96 -31.69
C ALA A 9 -17.01 -42.80 -30.67
N SER A 10 -17.82 -43.31 -29.74
CA SER A 10 -17.67 -44.39 -28.77
C SER A 10 -17.36 -45.77 -29.36
N SER A 11 -16.56 -46.57 -28.63
CA SER A 11 -16.75 -48.01 -28.32
C SER A 11 -15.52 -48.43 -27.49
N THR A 12 -15.57 -49.09 -26.34
CA THR A 12 -16.13 -50.41 -26.01
C THR A 12 -16.05 -50.57 -24.48
N CYS A 13 -17.00 -51.33 -23.89
CA CYS A 13 -16.92 -51.87 -22.55
C CYS A 13 -16.45 -53.33 -22.65
N ASP A 14 -15.49 -53.73 -21.81
CA ASP A 14 -15.26 -55.12 -21.42
C ASP A 14 -14.96 -55.18 -19.92
N THR A 15 -15.44 -56.25 -19.28
CA THR A 15 -15.64 -56.45 -17.85
C THR A 15 -14.65 -57.47 -17.23
N PHE A 16 -14.60 -57.49 -15.88
CA PHE A 16 -14.03 -58.50 -14.94
C PHE A 16 -12.51 -58.47 -14.73
N ASP A 17 -11.90 -58.65 -13.54
CA ASP A 17 -12.31 -58.91 -12.13
C ASP A 17 -11.05 -58.73 -11.27
N TRP A 18 -11.14 -58.22 -10.03
CA TRP A 18 -10.26 -58.55 -8.88
C TRP A 18 -10.84 -57.92 -7.60
N ASP A 19 -11.17 -58.78 -6.64
CA ASP A 19 -11.72 -58.50 -5.30
C ASP A 19 -10.59 -58.70 -4.23
N PRO A 20 -10.79 -58.53 -2.90
CA PRO A 20 -10.56 -57.29 -2.11
C PRO A 20 -9.65 -57.51 -0.86
N ILE A 21 -9.42 -56.46 -0.02
CA ILE A 21 -9.05 -56.39 1.43
C ILE A 21 -8.55 -54.94 1.70
N VAL A 22 -8.94 -54.11 2.69
CA VAL A 22 -9.71 -54.22 3.95
C VAL A 22 -10.17 -52.82 4.43
N MET A 23 -11.41 -52.78 4.94
CA MET A 23 -12.06 -51.90 5.94
C MET A 23 -12.08 -50.35 5.84
N ASN A 24 -13.30 -49.84 5.64
CA ASN A 24 -13.82 -48.63 6.30
C ASN A 24 -15.16 -48.97 7.00
N ASN A 25 -15.29 -48.61 8.27
CA ASN A 25 -16.48 -48.84 9.09
C ASN A 25 -17.38 -47.59 9.15
N TYR A 26 -18.63 -47.78 8.73
CA TYR A 26 -19.94 -47.23 9.18
C TYR A 26 -20.06 -45.75 9.54
N GLY A 27 -21.09 -44.99 9.11
CA GLY A 27 -22.41 -45.31 8.55
C GLY A 27 -23.40 -44.26 9.07
N ALA A 28 -24.11 -43.52 8.20
CA ALA A 28 -25.55 -43.68 7.88
C ALA A 28 -26.28 -42.34 8.26
N VAL A 29 -27.35 -41.81 7.62
CA VAL A 29 -28.51 -42.35 6.90
C VAL A 29 -29.11 -41.29 5.92
N LEU A 30 -29.60 -41.79 4.78
CA LEU A 30 -30.66 -41.39 3.80
C LEU A 30 -31.56 -40.13 4.05
N SER A 31 -32.13 -39.42 3.06
CA SER A 31 -32.95 -39.85 1.88
C SER A 31 -33.01 -38.77 0.77
N SER A 32 -32.80 -39.08 -0.53
CA SER A 32 -33.80 -39.27 -1.63
C SER A 32 -34.74 -38.06 -1.89
N ALA A 33 -34.66 -37.24 -2.95
CA ALA A 33 -34.74 -37.40 -4.43
C ALA A 33 -36.15 -37.17 -5.05
N ILE A 34 -36.19 -36.44 -6.19
CA ILE A 34 -37.11 -36.54 -7.38
C ILE A 34 -38.17 -35.41 -7.66
N VAL A 35 -37.92 -34.69 -8.80
CA VAL A 35 -38.82 -34.20 -9.91
C VAL A 35 -39.78 -33.02 -9.66
N ALA A 36 -40.24 -32.21 -10.63
CA ALA A 36 -39.72 -31.47 -11.81
C ALA A 36 -40.93 -30.64 -12.37
N MET A 37 -40.64 -29.50 -13.01
CA MET A 37 -41.40 -28.80 -14.08
C MET A 37 -42.81 -28.16 -13.88
N ALA A 38 -42.82 -26.84 -14.10
CA ALA A 38 -43.53 -26.08 -15.16
C ALA A 38 -44.97 -25.50 -15.00
N LEU A 39 -45.01 -24.17 -15.21
CA LEU A 39 -45.93 -23.33 -16.02
C LEU A 39 -47.28 -22.77 -15.47
N THR A 40 -47.27 -21.42 -15.38
CA THR A 40 -48.24 -20.39 -15.86
C THR A 40 -49.60 -20.11 -15.20
N THR A 41 -49.75 -18.82 -14.83
CA THR A 41 -50.92 -17.89 -14.93
C THR A 41 -52.19 -18.27 -14.15
N THR A 42 -52.84 -17.40 -13.36
CA THR A 42 -53.44 -16.10 -13.75
C THR A 42 -53.91 -15.33 -12.50
N ALA A 43 -53.99 -14.02 -12.63
CA ALA A 43 -54.42 -13.00 -11.68
C ALA A 43 -55.78 -13.23 -10.98
N CYS A 44 -55.95 -12.59 -9.81
CA CYS A 44 -57.15 -11.81 -9.53
C CYS A 44 -56.83 -10.65 -8.56
N ASN A 45 -57.25 -9.46 -8.99
CA ASN A 45 -57.06 -8.15 -8.38
C ASN A 45 -58.30 -7.78 -7.54
N ASN A 46 -58.21 -6.63 -6.85
CA ASN A 46 -59.28 -5.84 -6.20
C ASN A 46 -59.63 -6.24 -4.75
N SER A 47 -59.79 -5.33 -3.78
CA SER A 47 -59.85 -3.86 -3.81
C SER A 47 -60.13 -3.30 -2.40
N ARG A 48 -59.74 -2.02 -2.20
CA ARG A 48 -60.43 -0.95 -1.42
C ARG A 48 -60.56 -1.13 0.11
N SER A 49 -60.61 -0.07 0.93
CA SER A 49 -60.27 1.35 0.85
C SER A 49 -60.50 1.98 2.25
N ASP A 50 -59.94 3.18 2.44
CA ASP A 50 -60.47 4.32 3.19
C ASP A 50 -60.23 4.52 4.72
N ASN A 51 -59.50 5.61 4.97
CA ASN A 51 -59.77 6.80 5.81
C ASN A 51 -60.01 6.72 7.33
N SER A 52 -59.23 7.51 8.07
CA SER A 52 -59.61 8.79 8.77
C SER A 52 -58.54 9.11 9.84
N ASP A 53 -57.85 10.26 9.83
CA ASP A 53 -58.24 11.66 10.14
C ASP A 53 -58.24 12.03 11.63
N SER A 54 -57.37 12.98 12.02
CA SER A 54 -57.49 14.01 13.08
C SER A 54 -56.13 14.72 13.22
N GLY A 55 -55.97 16.04 13.37
CA GLY A 55 -56.88 17.17 13.44
C GLY A 55 -56.08 18.50 13.36
N LYS A 56 -56.75 19.55 12.86
CA LYS A 56 -56.27 20.91 12.55
C LYS A 56 -56.25 21.85 13.78
N ARG A 57 -55.54 23.01 13.68
CA ARG A 57 -56.09 24.40 13.68
C ARG A 57 -55.04 25.46 13.27
N VAL A 58 -55.22 26.20 12.16
CA VAL A 58 -55.83 27.56 11.92
C VAL A 58 -54.81 28.71 12.23
N VAL A 59 -54.46 29.68 11.36
CA VAL A 59 -55.24 30.80 10.74
C VAL A 59 -54.47 31.41 9.53
N SER A 60 -55.19 31.79 8.46
CA SER A 60 -54.74 32.57 7.25
C SER A 60 -55.28 34.03 7.32
N PRO A 61 -55.30 34.93 6.29
CA PRO A 61 -54.79 34.89 4.90
C PRO A 61 -54.28 36.26 4.31
N ALA A 62 -54.00 36.21 2.99
CA ALA A 62 -54.11 37.25 1.95
C ALA A 62 -52.84 38.10 1.68
N LYS A 63 -52.41 38.32 0.42
CA LYS A 63 -53.22 38.72 -0.76
C LYS A 63 -52.50 38.40 -2.07
N ALA A 64 -53.27 37.95 -3.07
CA ALA A 64 -52.85 37.74 -4.45
C ALA A 64 -53.10 39.00 -5.31
N VAL A 65 -52.29 39.19 -6.35
CA VAL A 65 -52.64 39.88 -7.60
C VAL A 65 -52.01 39.11 -8.78
N SER A 66 -52.77 39.08 -9.87
CA SER A 66 -52.80 38.17 -11.01
C SER A 66 -51.98 38.61 -12.24
N GLU A 67 -51.60 37.59 -13.04
CA GLU A 67 -51.62 37.47 -14.52
C GLU A 67 -51.02 38.59 -15.42
N SER A 68 -50.03 38.26 -16.26
CA SER A 68 -50.27 37.65 -17.59
C SER A 68 -49.04 37.69 -18.53
N SER A 69 -48.91 36.60 -19.29
CA SER A 69 -48.50 36.51 -20.70
C SER A 69 -47.02 36.48 -21.15
N GLN A 70 -46.79 35.55 -22.08
CA GLN A 70 -45.75 35.45 -23.12
C GLN A 70 -44.47 34.65 -22.83
N ALA A 71 -44.50 33.38 -23.28
CA ALA A 71 -43.36 32.68 -23.88
C ALA A 71 -43.18 33.17 -25.35
N PRO A 72 -42.02 33.02 -26.04
CA PRO A 72 -41.40 31.70 -26.30
C PRO A 72 -39.86 31.63 -26.33
N ALA A 73 -39.38 30.39 -26.21
CA ALA A 73 -38.15 29.77 -26.75
C ALA A 73 -36.97 30.65 -27.21
N ILE A 74 -35.79 30.46 -26.60
CA ILE A 74 -34.49 30.63 -27.28
C ILE A 74 -33.53 29.51 -26.87
N GLU A 75 -33.52 28.47 -27.70
CA GLU A 75 -32.47 27.48 -27.86
C GLU A 75 -31.59 27.97 -29.02
N ALA A 76 -30.59 28.82 -28.75
CA ALA A 76 -29.53 29.20 -29.70
C ALA A 76 -28.55 30.23 -29.08
N ALA A 77 -27.60 29.80 -28.25
CA ALA A 77 -26.39 30.58 -27.97
C ALA A 77 -25.32 29.76 -27.25
N LEU A 78 -24.80 28.69 -27.87
CA LEU A 78 -23.52 28.06 -27.48
C LEU A 78 -22.97 27.24 -28.66
N ASN A 79 -22.94 27.86 -29.84
CA ASN A 79 -22.22 27.35 -31.00
C ASN A 79 -21.85 28.53 -31.90
N SER A 80 -20.67 29.11 -31.69
CA SER A 80 -19.79 29.59 -32.77
C SER A 80 -18.58 30.33 -32.21
N ARG A 81 -17.40 29.83 -32.60
CA ARG A 81 -16.17 30.55 -33.00
C ARG A 81 -14.91 29.86 -32.46
N LEU A 82 -14.52 28.78 -33.14
CA LEU A 82 -13.11 28.43 -33.31
C LEU A 82 -12.80 28.47 -34.82
N PRO A 83 -11.77 29.20 -35.27
CA PRO A 83 -11.33 29.13 -36.65
C PRO A 83 -10.48 27.88 -36.87
N THR A 84 -10.85 27.14 -37.91
CA THR A 84 -10.11 26.02 -38.47
C THR A 84 -8.77 26.50 -39.02
N ARG A 85 -7.67 26.01 -38.44
CA ARG A 85 -6.39 25.85 -39.15
C ARG A 85 -5.77 24.51 -38.79
N THR A 86 -5.86 23.60 -39.75
CA THR A 86 -5.13 22.36 -39.87
C THR A 86 -3.62 22.63 -39.82
N ALA A 87 -2.99 22.24 -38.71
CA ALA A 87 -1.56 22.01 -38.62
C ALA A 87 -1.35 20.59 -38.11
N THR A 88 -0.89 19.74 -39.01
CA THR A 88 -0.51 18.35 -38.80
C THR A 88 0.66 18.30 -37.81
N PHE A 89 0.38 17.98 -36.55
CA PHE A 89 1.41 17.60 -35.59
C PHE A 89 1.47 16.08 -35.50
N ALA A 90 2.58 15.54 -36.02
CA ALA A 90 2.96 14.15 -35.89
C ALA A 90 3.07 13.79 -34.41
N LYS A 91 2.26 12.82 -33.99
CA LYS A 91 2.34 12.14 -32.70
C LYS A 91 3.59 11.27 -32.74
N ALA A 92 4.74 11.81 -32.36
CA ALA A 92 5.91 11.01 -32.01
C ALA A 92 5.64 10.34 -30.67
N ALA A 93 4.76 9.34 -30.70
CA ALA A 93 4.74 8.31 -29.68
C ALA A 93 6.07 7.54 -29.83
N LEU A 94 6.84 7.46 -28.75
CA LEU A 94 7.77 6.35 -28.55
C LEU A 94 6.93 5.08 -28.44
N ALA A 95 6.47 4.59 -29.60
CA ALA A 95 6.02 3.24 -29.75
C ALA A 95 7.27 2.37 -29.68
N ALA A 96 7.52 1.80 -28.50
CA ALA A 96 8.30 0.58 -28.44
C ALA A 96 7.64 -0.42 -29.43
N PRO A 97 8.39 -1.05 -30.34
CA PRO A 97 7.81 -2.03 -31.25
C PRO A 97 7.18 -3.12 -30.40
N ALA A 98 5.87 -3.33 -30.59
CA ALA A 98 5.18 -4.50 -30.08
C ALA A 98 5.90 -5.72 -30.64
N ALA A 99 6.72 -6.36 -29.82
CA ALA A 99 7.25 -7.67 -30.11
C ALA A 99 6.05 -8.59 -30.39
N PRO A 100 6.15 -9.49 -31.39
CA PRO A 100 5.12 -10.48 -31.60
C PRO A 100 4.85 -11.19 -30.27
N VAL A 101 3.58 -11.24 -29.88
CA VAL A 101 3.11 -12.09 -28.78
C VAL A 101 3.35 -13.52 -29.26
N GLU A 102 4.55 -14.03 -29.02
CA GLU A 102 4.78 -15.47 -29.00
C GLU A 102 3.78 -16.03 -28.00
N ALA A 103 2.98 -16.97 -28.49
CA ALA A 103 2.12 -17.77 -27.64
C ALA A 103 2.92 -18.18 -26.41
N CYS A 104 2.37 -17.97 -25.20
CA CYS A 104 2.92 -18.50 -23.96
C CYS A 104 3.09 -20.01 -24.13
N GLY A 105 4.25 -20.42 -24.65
CA GLY A 105 4.77 -21.75 -24.44
C GLY A 105 4.78 -21.89 -22.93
N GLN A 106 4.13 -22.93 -22.43
CA GLN A 106 4.26 -23.32 -21.03
C GLN A 106 5.75 -23.44 -20.75
N ALA A 107 6.34 -22.41 -20.15
CA ALA A 107 7.69 -22.49 -19.66
C ALA A 107 7.67 -23.68 -18.72
N GLN A 108 8.39 -24.76 -19.09
CA GLN A 108 8.52 -25.91 -18.22
C GLN A 108 9.01 -25.38 -16.88
N ALA A 109 8.14 -25.42 -15.87
CA ALA A 109 8.50 -25.06 -14.52
C ALA A 109 9.77 -25.83 -14.20
N LYS A 110 10.86 -25.10 -13.94
CA LYS A 110 12.16 -25.69 -13.64
C LYS A 110 11.94 -26.70 -12.51
N ARG A 111 12.15 -27.97 -12.80
CA ARG A 111 12.02 -29.02 -11.78
C ARG A 111 13.15 -28.83 -10.77
N CYS A 112 12.79 -28.33 -9.60
CA CYS A 112 13.71 -28.23 -8.49
C CYS A 112 13.86 -29.59 -7.79
N GLU A 113 15.04 -29.82 -7.21
CA GLU A 113 15.25 -30.97 -6.34
C GLU A 113 14.31 -30.89 -5.13
N PRO A 114 13.71 -32.01 -4.69
CA PRO A 114 12.86 -32.02 -3.51
C PRO A 114 13.60 -31.53 -2.26
N THR A 115 12.92 -30.72 -1.44
CA THR A 115 13.48 -30.25 -0.18
C THR A 115 13.46 -31.34 0.88
N LYS A 116 14.47 -31.30 1.76
CA LYS A 116 14.65 -32.23 2.88
C LYS A 116 14.30 -31.51 4.19
N PRO A 117 13.50 -32.12 5.08
CA PRO A 117 13.25 -31.57 6.40
C PRO A 117 14.53 -31.37 7.20
N GLY A 118 14.51 -30.45 8.16
CA GLY A 118 15.60 -30.28 9.12
C GLY A 118 16.83 -29.56 8.57
N SER A 119 16.73 -28.88 7.42
CA SER A 119 17.80 -28.09 6.82
C SER A 119 17.35 -26.64 6.61
N ILE A 120 18.30 -25.71 6.66
CA ILE A 120 18.07 -24.31 6.30
C ILE A 120 18.31 -24.17 4.80
N TYR A 121 17.31 -23.68 4.08
CA TYR A 121 17.40 -23.42 2.64
C TYR A 121 17.73 -21.96 2.36
N LYS A 122 18.26 -21.70 1.16
CA LYS A 122 18.40 -20.38 0.56
C LYS A 122 17.51 -20.33 -0.67
N TYR A 123 16.70 -19.29 -0.75
CA TYR A 123 15.86 -19.00 -1.90
C TYR A 123 15.69 -17.48 -1.96
N ILE A 124 16.44 -16.83 -2.84
CA ILE A 124 16.38 -15.38 -3.04
C ILE A 124 15.63 -15.17 -4.35
N ALA A 125 14.40 -14.68 -4.28
CA ALA A 125 13.61 -14.39 -5.47
C ALA A 125 14.27 -13.28 -6.30
N VAL A 126 14.16 -13.38 -7.62
CA VAL A 126 14.73 -12.39 -8.56
C VAL A 126 13.62 -11.76 -9.40
N ASN A 127 13.78 -10.49 -9.77
CA ASN A 127 12.77 -9.75 -10.52
C ASN A 127 12.81 -10.01 -12.03
N GLN A 128 13.90 -10.61 -12.55
CA GLN A 128 14.05 -10.96 -13.96
C GLN A 128 14.72 -12.33 -14.13
N GLY A 129 14.30 -13.04 -15.18
CA GLY A 129 14.81 -14.37 -15.51
C GLY A 129 14.10 -15.51 -14.78
N ASN A 130 14.71 -16.69 -14.83
CA ASN A 130 14.14 -17.88 -14.19
C ASN A 130 14.39 -17.83 -12.68
N GLN A 131 13.32 -17.98 -11.90
CA GLN A 131 13.42 -18.10 -10.46
C GLN A 131 14.42 -19.21 -10.06
N PRO A 132 15.29 -18.96 -9.06
CA PRO A 132 16.22 -19.99 -8.59
C PRO A 132 15.45 -21.14 -7.94
N CYS A 133 16.09 -22.30 -7.82
CA CYS A 133 15.54 -23.37 -6.99
C CYS A 133 16.02 -23.18 -5.55
N PRO A 134 15.18 -23.48 -4.53
CA PRO A 134 15.67 -23.57 -3.16
C PRO A 134 16.84 -24.54 -3.07
N ALA A 135 17.93 -24.11 -2.42
CA ALA A 135 19.11 -24.93 -2.21
C ALA A 135 19.48 -24.95 -0.72
N PRO A 136 19.96 -26.08 -0.16
CA PRO A 136 20.42 -26.11 1.22
C PRO A 136 21.61 -25.16 1.39
N MET A 137 21.61 -24.37 2.46
CA MET A 137 22.75 -23.50 2.78
C MET A 137 23.94 -24.34 3.27
N SER A 138 25.13 -23.97 2.83
CA SER A 138 26.37 -24.53 3.38
C SER A 138 26.60 -24.05 4.82
N GLU A 139 27.38 -24.80 5.61
CA GLU A 139 27.78 -24.37 6.97
C GLU A 139 28.47 -23.00 6.98
N THR A 140 29.23 -22.70 5.92
CA THR A 140 29.89 -21.39 5.74
C THR A 140 28.87 -20.29 5.52
N GLU A 141 27.89 -20.49 4.63
CA GLU A 141 26.82 -19.50 4.41
C GLU A 141 25.99 -19.29 5.68
N ILE A 142 25.69 -20.36 6.41
CA ILE A 142 24.97 -20.26 7.68
C ILE A 142 25.77 -19.41 8.66
N ALA A 143 27.04 -19.74 8.90
CA ALA A 143 27.91 -19.03 9.84
C ALA A 143 28.11 -17.54 9.46
N GLN A 144 28.21 -17.23 8.18
CA GLN A 144 28.42 -15.86 7.70
C GLN A 144 27.17 -15.00 7.76
N ASN A 145 26.00 -15.55 7.40
CA ASN A 145 24.82 -14.74 7.14
C ASN A 145 23.80 -14.72 8.28
N LEU A 146 23.75 -15.78 9.09
CA LEU A 146 22.60 -16.07 9.95
C LEU A 146 22.89 -15.86 11.45
N ASN A 147 23.45 -14.72 11.85
CA ASN A 147 23.80 -14.44 13.27
C ASN A 147 22.67 -13.78 14.06
N ASP A 148 21.50 -13.66 13.45
CA ASP A 148 20.30 -13.15 14.09
C ASP A 148 19.71 -14.14 15.14
N PRO A 149 18.93 -13.65 16.12
CA PRO A 149 18.35 -14.47 17.18
C PRO A 149 17.45 -15.61 16.70
N PHE A 150 16.69 -15.43 15.61
CA PHE A 150 15.86 -16.51 15.07
C PHE A 150 16.72 -17.69 14.59
N SER A 151 17.76 -17.37 13.81
CA SER A 151 18.68 -18.38 13.30
C SER A 151 19.53 -19.03 14.39
N THR A 152 20.12 -18.23 15.27
CA THR A 152 21.07 -18.70 16.30
C THR A 152 20.39 -19.48 17.42
N SER A 153 19.18 -19.08 17.80
CA SER A 153 18.44 -19.74 18.88
C SER A 153 17.70 -20.98 18.40
N LEU A 154 17.21 -20.99 17.14
CA LEU A 154 16.36 -22.07 16.62
C LEU A 154 17.02 -22.87 15.49
N LEU A 155 17.18 -22.25 14.32
CA LEU A 155 17.51 -22.98 13.09
C LEU A 155 18.86 -23.69 13.15
N ARG A 156 19.89 -23.02 13.69
CA ARG A 156 21.23 -23.58 13.90
C ARG A 156 21.25 -24.71 14.95
N ASN A 157 20.22 -24.80 15.79
CA ASN A 157 20.04 -25.86 16.79
C ASN A 157 19.09 -26.98 16.31
N GLY A 158 18.78 -27.03 15.02
CA GLY A 158 17.95 -28.08 14.43
C GLY A 158 16.46 -27.96 14.76
N LYS A 159 16.00 -26.80 15.25
CA LYS A 159 14.58 -26.53 15.53
C LYS A 159 13.94 -25.80 14.35
N PHE A 160 12.93 -26.42 13.73
CA PHE A 160 12.24 -25.90 12.54
C PHE A 160 10.73 -25.81 12.78
N PRO A 161 10.25 -24.83 13.56
CA PRO A 161 8.83 -24.66 13.81
C PRO A 161 8.08 -24.26 12.53
N LEU A 162 6.97 -24.91 12.21
CA LEU A 162 6.20 -24.68 10.97
C LEU A 162 4.81 -24.11 11.24
N SER A 163 4.57 -23.62 12.47
CA SER A 163 3.34 -22.93 12.83
C SER A 163 3.61 -21.85 13.87
N VAL A 164 2.68 -20.89 14.00
CA VAL A 164 2.75 -19.81 14.99
C VAL A 164 2.90 -20.35 16.41
N ALA A 165 2.14 -21.40 16.76
CA ALA A 165 2.21 -22.04 18.07
C ALA A 165 3.57 -22.70 18.32
N GLN A 166 4.11 -23.43 17.33
CA GLN A 166 5.44 -24.05 17.44
C GLN A 166 6.53 -22.99 17.55
N LEU A 167 6.44 -21.90 16.79
CA LEU A 167 7.42 -20.83 16.79
C LEU A 167 7.42 -20.10 18.14
N THR A 168 6.24 -19.74 18.64
CA THR A 168 6.08 -19.08 19.95
C THR A 168 6.67 -19.93 21.07
N ALA A 169 6.36 -21.24 21.10
CA ALA A 169 6.91 -22.16 22.10
C ALA A 169 8.43 -22.31 21.97
N ALA A 170 8.94 -22.43 20.74
CA ALA A 170 10.37 -22.61 20.50
C ALA A 170 11.20 -21.37 20.89
N ILE A 171 10.72 -20.15 20.60
CA ILE A 171 11.38 -18.91 21.01
C ILE A 171 11.35 -18.78 22.54
N ALA A 172 10.20 -18.99 23.18
CA ALA A 172 10.08 -18.89 24.63
C ALA A 172 10.99 -19.90 25.38
N GLU A 173 11.20 -21.09 24.81
CA GLU A 173 12.15 -22.08 25.34
C GLU A 173 13.61 -21.66 25.12
N ALA A 174 13.93 -21.08 23.96
CA ALA A 174 15.30 -20.76 23.59
C ALA A 174 15.82 -19.45 24.23
N ASP A 175 14.94 -18.46 24.39
CA ASP A 175 15.26 -17.18 25.02
C ASP A 175 14.09 -16.66 25.89
N PRO A 176 14.10 -16.94 27.20
CA PRO A 176 13.03 -16.54 28.10
C PRO A 176 13.02 -15.04 28.44
N ASP A 177 14.07 -14.28 28.07
CA ASP A 177 14.14 -12.83 28.31
C ASP A 177 13.44 -12.04 27.19
N LEU A 178 13.14 -12.69 26.06
CA LEU A 178 12.35 -12.12 24.98
C LEU A 178 10.85 -12.16 25.31
N VAL A 179 10.25 -10.98 25.38
CA VAL A 179 8.82 -10.81 25.61
C VAL A 179 8.10 -10.78 24.28
N ILE A 180 7.10 -11.65 24.16
CA ILE A 180 6.17 -11.70 23.03
C ILE A 180 5.15 -10.57 23.10
N ARG A 181 4.84 -9.96 21.96
CA ARG A 181 3.68 -9.08 21.76
C ARG A 181 2.98 -9.47 20.49
N SER A 182 1.65 -9.47 20.52
CA SER A 182 0.80 -9.83 19.39
C SER A 182 0.03 -8.61 18.91
N TYR A 183 -0.08 -8.47 17.60
CA TYR A 183 -0.83 -7.43 16.88
C TYR A 183 -1.66 -8.11 15.80
N MET A 184 -2.71 -7.44 15.35
CA MET A 184 -3.57 -7.95 14.29
C MET A 184 -3.93 -6.86 13.30
N VAL A 185 -3.82 -7.22 12.03
CA VAL A 185 -4.34 -6.46 10.90
C VAL A 185 -5.39 -7.30 10.18
N GLY A 186 -6.40 -6.64 9.63
CA GLY A 186 -7.31 -7.25 8.70
C GLY A 186 -8.09 -6.18 7.96
N GLU A 187 -7.91 -6.11 6.65
CA GLU A 187 -8.59 -5.18 5.76
C GLU A 187 -10.11 -5.41 5.76
N GLY A 188 -10.56 -6.61 6.16
CA GLY A 188 -11.97 -6.94 6.40
C GLY A 188 -12.40 -6.94 7.87
N SER A 189 -11.55 -6.51 8.79
CA SER A 189 -11.82 -6.62 10.24
C SER A 189 -12.97 -5.72 10.71
N GLN A 190 -13.19 -4.59 10.03
CA GLN A 190 -14.24 -3.62 10.36
C GLN A 190 -15.56 -3.84 9.59
N ILE A 191 -15.68 -4.96 8.87
CA ILE A 191 -16.86 -5.29 8.08
C ILE A 191 -17.98 -5.81 8.99
N PRO A 192 -19.17 -5.19 9.00
CA PRO A 192 -20.25 -5.62 9.88
C PRO A 192 -20.75 -7.04 9.57
N LEU A 193 -21.12 -7.83 10.60
CA LEU A 193 -21.72 -9.17 10.42
C LEU A 193 -22.95 -9.21 9.51
N ARG A 194 -23.71 -8.12 9.41
CA ARG A 194 -24.86 -8.03 8.48
C ARG A 194 -24.45 -8.06 7.00
N VAL A 195 -23.19 -7.77 6.70
CA VAL A 195 -22.61 -7.79 5.35
C VAL A 195 -21.92 -9.13 5.09
N ALA A 196 -21.10 -9.59 6.04
CA ALA A 196 -20.36 -10.83 5.93
C ALA A 196 -20.24 -11.52 7.30
N ASP A 197 -20.64 -12.79 7.35
CA ASP A 197 -20.50 -13.60 8.56
C ASP A 197 -19.03 -13.64 9.05
N ARG A 198 -18.81 -13.82 10.35
CA ARG A 198 -17.47 -13.87 10.98
C ARG A 198 -16.51 -14.91 10.38
N ASP A 199 -17.03 -15.94 9.69
CA ASP A 199 -16.25 -17.01 9.05
C ASP A 199 -15.92 -16.73 7.57
N LYS A 200 -16.34 -15.58 7.03
CA LYS A 200 -15.88 -15.11 5.72
C LYS A 200 -14.45 -14.59 5.84
N SER A 201 -13.72 -14.63 4.71
CA SER A 201 -12.37 -14.06 4.63
C SER A 201 -12.42 -12.59 5.04
N ARG A 202 -11.53 -12.22 5.96
CA ARG A 202 -11.34 -10.87 6.48
C ARG A 202 -9.88 -10.43 6.39
N ASN A 203 -9.06 -11.24 5.70
CA ASN A 203 -7.62 -11.09 5.51
C ASN A 203 -6.88 -10.86 6.84
N LEU A 204 -7.25 -11.64 7.86
CA LEU A 204 -6.69 -11.49 9.20
C LEU A 204 -5.27 -12.04 9.25
N ARG A 205 -4.33 -11.19 9.67
CA ARG A 205 -2.94 -11.57 9.88
C ARG A 205 -2.49 -11.21 11.28
N TYR A 206 -1.77 -12.14 11.91
CA TYR A 206 -1.00 -11.82 13.09
C TYR A 206 0.32 -11.20 12.69
N VAL A 207 0.65 -10.13 13.39
CA VAL A 207 2.03 -9.69 13.50
C VAL A 207 2.48 -9.88 14.92
N VAL A 208 3.56 -10.63 15.12
CA VAL A 208 4.07 -10.98 16.45
C VAL A 208 5.50 -10.49 16.55
N THR A 209 5.86 -9.89 17.68
CA THR A 209 7.22 -9.41 17.92
C THR A 209 7.79 -10.02 19.19
N TRP A 210 9.11 -10.22 19.17
CA TRP A 210 9.89 -10.61 20.35
C TRP A 210 11.01 -9.61 20.56
N GLY A 211 11.06 -9.03 21.75
CA GLY A 211 12.11 -8.09 22.15
C GLY A 211 12.34 -8.10 23.65
N PRO A 212 13.46 -7.53 24.13
CA PRO A 212 13.77 -7.51 25.56
C PRO A 212 12.71 -6.75 26.35
N SER A 213 12.29 -7.31 27.50
CA SER A 213 11.29 -6.70 28.39
C SER A 213 11.57 -5.22 28.73
N LYS A 214 12.84 -4.87 28.94
CA LYS A 214 13.29 -3.53 29.34
C LYS A 214 13.35 -2.53 28.19
N SER A 215 13.33 -3.01 26.95
CA SER A 215 13.47 -2.19 25.74
C SER A 215 12.48 -2.67 24.68
N PRO A 216 11.16 -2.46 24.89
CA PRO A 216 10.12 -3.04 24.05
C PRO A 216 10.13 -2.53 22.59
N GLN A 217 10.82 -1.42 22.31
CA GLN A 217 11.04 -0.91 20.95
C GLN A 217 12.23 -1.58 20.25
N ASN A 218 13.10 -2.26 20.98
CA ASN A 218 14.26 -2.99 20.44
C ASN A 218 13.87 -4.43 20.11
N VAL A 219 12.93 -4.59 19.18
CA VAL A 219 12.47 -5.90 18.73
C VAL A 219 13.56 -6.58 17.91
N GLN A 220 13.76 -7.86 18.20
CA GLN A 220 14.80 -8.69 17.58
C GLN A 220 14.25 -9.67 16.55
N ILE A 221 12.99 -10.09 16.72
CA ILE A 221 12.31 -11.03 15.83
C ILE A 221 10.90 -10.48 15.56
N PHE A 222 10.52 -10.43 14.29
CA PHE A 222 9.19 -10.16 13.79
C PHE A 222 8.66 -11.40 13.10
N LEU A 223 7.39 -11.70 13.30
CA LEU A 223 6.63 -12.70 12.57
C LEU A 223 5.46 -12.02 11.89
N ASN A 224 5.24 -12.37 10.62
CA ASN A 224 3.98 -12.16 9.93
C ASN A 224 3.38 -13.53 9.59
N ALA A 225 2.12 -13.74 9.94
CA ALA A 225 1.46 -15.03 9.78
C ALA A 225 -0.04 -14.86 9.51
N SER A 226 -0.62 -15.73 8.69
CA SER A 226 -2.07 -15.84 8.59
C SER A 226 -2.67 -16.20 9.95
N ALA A 227 -3.80 -15.56 10.31
CA ALA A 227 -4.55 -15.99 11.48
C ALA A 227 -5.15 -17.39 11.23
N PRO A 228 -5.21 -18.28 12.24
CA PRO A 228 -5.69 -19.65 12.03
C PRO A 228 -7.13 -19.71 11.52
N GLY A 229 -7.34 -20.52 10.48
CA GLY A 229 -8.59 -20.56 9.73
C GLY A 229 -8.42 -21.23 8.37
N LYS A 230 -9.26 -20.85 7.41
CA LYS A 230 -9.23 -21.38 6.03
C LYS A 230 -8.18 -20.70 5.13
N GLU A 231 -7.42 -19.74 5.66
CA GLU A 231 -6.41 -18.99 4.90
C GLU A 231 -5.03 -19.65 5.04
N SER A 232 -4.21 -19.50 4.00
CA SER A 232 -3.03 -20.30 3.66
C SER A 232 -1.93 -20.30 4.75
N GLY A 233 -1.07 -21.33 4.73
CA GLY A 233 0.07 -21.56 5.62
C GLY A 233 1.24 -20.59 5.46
N PHE A 234 0.95 -19.30 5.35
CA PHE A 234 1.90 -18.21 5.25
C PHE A 234 2.56 -17.95 6.62
N LEU A 235 3.89 -18.07 6.67
CA LEU A 235 4.71 -17.85 7.86
C LEU A 235 6.04 -17.22 7.44
N GLN A 236 6.24 -15.95 7.78
CA GLN A 236 7.45 -15.19 7.45
C GLN A 236 8.05 -14.57 8.71
N VAL A 237 9.38 -14.63 8.83
CA VAL A 237 10.13 -14.09 9.96
C VAL A 237 11.15 -13.07 9.47
N ILE A 238 11.28 -11.96 10.18
CA ILE A 238 12.37 -10.99 10.01
C ILE A 238 13.13 -10.95 11.33
N SER A 239 14.46 -11.03 11.30
CA SER A 239 15.25 -10.97 12.53
C SER A 239 16.49 -10.10 12.36
N TRP A 240 16.78 -9.28 13.38
CA TRP A 240 17.90 -8.35 13.40
C TRP A 240 19.22 -9.08 13.68
N ASP A 241 20.17 -8.99 12.75
CA ASP A 241 21.54 -9.44 12.93
C ASP A 241 22.38 -8.29 13.49
N ASP A 242 22.64 -8.32 14.80
CA ASP A 242 23.41 -7.26 15.45
C ASP A 242 24.89 -7.26 15.04
N GLN A 243 25.45 -8.38 14.55
CA GLN A 243 26.83 -8.42 14.09
C GLN A 243 26.97 -7.74 12.73
N ARG A 244 26.02 -7.97 11.83
CA ARG A 244 26.03 -7.44 10.46
C ARG A 244 25.32 -6.09 10.33
N LYS A 245 24.52 -5.70 11.34
CA LYS A 245 23.69 -4.48 11.37
C LYS A 245 22.62 -4.43 10.26
N LEU A 246 21.98 -5.56 10.01
CA LEU A 246 20.96 -5.72 8.98
C LEU A 246 19.93 -6.78 9.38
N PHE A 247 18.75 -6.73 8.77
CA PHE A 247 17.70 -7.72 8.97
C PHE A 247 17.90 -8.90 8.03
N ASN A 248 17.73 -10.12 8.53
CA ASN A 248 17.54 -11.33 7.74
C ASN A 248 16.05 -11.61 7.55
N TYR A 249 15.67 -12.06 6.36
CA TYR A 249 14.31 -12.40 5.98
C TYR A 249 14.19 -13.91 5.77
N PHE A 250 13.12 -14.49 6.30
CA PHE A 250 12.84 -15.91 6.23
C PHE A 250 11.39 -16.18 5.88
N GLU A 251 11.15 -17.25 5.15
CA GLU A 251 9.81 -17.74 4.84
C GLU A 251 9.76 -19.26 4.88
N VAL A 252 8.59 -19.79 5.21
CA VAL A 252 8.30 -21.20 5.02
C VAL A 252 7.92 -21.44 3.56
N LEU A 253 8.72 -22.24 2.86
CA LEU A 253 8.43 -22.71 1.51
C LEU A 253 7.77 -24.07 1.55
N VAL A 254 6.81 -24.30 0.65
CA VAL A 254 6.22 -25.63 0.37
C VAL A 254 6.43 -25.95 -1.13
N PRO A 255 7.63 -26.42 -1.54
CA PRO A 255 7.94 -26.58 -2.96
C PRO A 255 7.27 -27.83 -3.56
N GLY A 256 6.14 -27.63 -4.26
CA GLY A 256 5.42 -28.73 -4.93
C GLY A 256 4.92 -29.78 -3.94
N GLU A 257 5.22 -31.07 -4.19
CA GLU A 257 4.91 -32.20 -3.30
C GLU A 257 5.93 -32.40 -2.16
N SER A 258 6.86 -31.45 -1.94
CA SER A 258 7.91 -31.56 -0.94
C SER A 258 7.45 -31.13 0.46
N ASN A 259 8.27 -31.43 1.47
CA ASN A 259 8.03 -30.98 2.84
C ASN A 259 8.19 -29.46 2.97
N ALA A 260 7.42 -28.86 3.86
CA ALA A 260 7.60 -27.47 4.26
C ALA A 260 8.98 -27.27 4.91
N VAL A 261 9.71 -26.25 4.49
CA VAL A 261 11.06 -25.93 4.98
C VAL A 261 11.24 -24.43 5.17
N TRP A 262 12.09 -24.05 6.13
CA TRP A 262 12.54 -22.67 6.27
C TRP A 262 13.56 -22.32 5.19
N SER A 263 13.33 -21.19 4.54
CA SER A 263 14.26 -20.59 3.60
C SER A 263 14.68 -19.21 4.07
N TRP A 264 15.98 -18.93 3.98
CA TRP A 264 16.53 -17.59 4.02
C TRP A 264 16.28 -16.90 2.67
N ALA A 265 15.44 -15.87 2.72
CA ALA A 265 15.01 -15.08 1.57
C ALA A 265 15.97 -13.92 1.24
N GLY A 266 17.01 -13.73 2.05
CA GLY A 266 18.01 -12.69 1.89
C GLY A 266 18.12 -11.79 3.12
N ASP A 267 18.84 -10.69 2.98
CA ASP A 267 19.00 -9.67 4.00
C ASP A 267 18.79 -8.25 3.47
N SER A 268 18.80 -7.26 4.37
CA SER A 268 18.51 -5.86 4.02
C SER A 268 19.35 -5.30 2.86
N SER A 269 20.57 -5.81 2.64
CA SER A 269 21.43 -5.33 1.55
C SER A 269 20.89 -5.69 0.15
N LEU A 270 20.06 -6.73 0.06
CA LEU A 270 19.48 -7.20 -1.19
C LEU A 270 18.18 -6.44 -1.54
N ALA A 271 17.58 -5.69 -0.62
CA ALA A 271 16.32 -4.98 -0.88
C ALA A 271 16.41 -3.96 -2.02
N ARG A 272 17.59 -3.34 -2.17
CA ARG A 272 17.86 -2.32 -3.20
C ARG A 272 18.71 -2.84 -4.36
N ALA A 273 19.12 -4.11 -4.35
CA ALA A 273 19.93 -4.65 -5.42
C ALA A 273 19.09 -4.83 -6.70
N PRO A 274 19.62 -4.51 -7.90
CA PRO A 274 18.85 -4.52 -9.14
C PRO A 274 18.13 -5.83 -9.44
N ASP A 275 18.72 -6.97 -9.09
CA ASP A 275 18.18 -8.29 -9.40
C ASP A 275 17.05 -8.73 -8.45
N THR A 276 16.94 -8.11 -7.27
CA THR A 276 16.06 -8.56 -6.18
C THR A 276 15.08 -7.49 -5.72
N LYS A 277 15.27 -6.22 -6.07
CA LYS A 277 14.30 -5.13 -5.82
C LYS A 277 12.97 -5.47 -6.49
N GLY A 278 11.88 -5.48 -5.70
CA GLY A 278 10.54 -5.84 -6.18
C GLY A 278 10.32 -7.34 -6.39
N ALA A 279 11.08 -8.21 -5.71
CA ALA A 279 10.92 -9.66 -5.81
C ALA A 279 10.92 -10.36 -4.44
N GLY A 280 10.05 -11.37 -4.28
CA GLY A 280 9.92 -12.15 -3.06
C GLY A 280 9.68 -11.25 -1.84
N CYS A 281 10.45 -11.44 -0.76
CA CYS A 281 10.35 -10.59 0.43
C CYS A 281 10.63 -9.09 0.12
N PHE A 282 11.47 -8.77 -0.86
CA PHE A 282 11.83 -7.40 -1.20
C PHE A 282 10.82 -6.69 -2.09
N ASP A 283 9.76 -7.40 -2.48
CA ASP A 283 8.54 -6.80 -3.02
C ASP A 283 7.79 -6.01 -1.92
N CYS A 284 7.85 -6.41 -0.65
CA CYS A 284 7.25 -5.65 0.44
C CYS A 284 8.27 -4.79 1.21
N HIS A 285 9.53 -5.23 1.24
CA HIS A 285 10.60 -4.67 2.07
C HIS A 285 11.65 -3.89 1.26
N HIS A 286 11.21 -3.00 0.36
CA HIS A 286 12.04 -2.24 -0.59
C HIS A 286 13.27 -1.54 -0.01
N ASN A 287 13.18 -1.10 1.24
CA ASN A 287 14.25 -0.38 1.92
C ASN A 287 15.17 -1.27 2.77
N GLY A 288 14.89 -2.58 2.84
CA GLY A 288 15.61 -3.49 3.71
C GLY A 288 15.24 -3.33 5.19
N VAL A 289 14.05 -2.79 5.47
CA VAL A 289 13.48 -2.62 6.81
C VAL A 289 12.16 -3.35 6.95
N VAL A 290 11.63 -3.42 8.18
CA VAL A 290 10.26 -3.88 8.44
C VAL A 290 9.27 -2.90 7.78
N ILE A 291 8.26 -3.43 7.10
CA ILE A 291 7.30 -2.65 6.34
C ILE A 291 6.44 -1.76 7.26
N MET A 292 6.31 -0.48 6.91
CA MET A 292 5.49 0.50 7.63
C MET A 292 4.28 0.93 6.78
N LYS A 293 3.37 0.00 6.54
CA LYS A 293 2.15 0.21 5.75
C LYS A 293 0.93 0.26 6.68
N GLU A 294 0.12 1.31 6.53
CA GLU A 294 -1.13 1.54 7.29
C GLU A 294 -0.89 1.77 8.80
N LEU A 295 0.36 2.06 9.17
CA LEU A 295 0.77 2.38 10.53
C LEU A 295 0.86 3.89 10.68
N ASN A 296 -0.30 4.52 10.74
CA ASN A 296 -0.50 5.90 11.13
C ASN A 296 -1.92 6.02 11.69
N LEU A 297 -2.13 6.91 12.66
CA LEU A 297 -3.46 7.23 13.18
C LEU A 297 -4.41 7.52 12.01
N PRO A 298 -5.63 6.94 11.99
CA PRO A 298 -6.28 6.13 13.03
C PRO A 298 -6.08 4.60 12.94
N TRP A 299 -5.12 4.12 12.14
CA TRP A 299 -4.82 2.70 11.92
C TRP A 299 -6.00 1.90 11.35
N ASN A 300 -6.47 2.34 10.17
CA ASN A 300 -7.76 1.94 9.59
C ASN A 300 -8.06 0.43 9.58
N ASN A 301 -7.05 -0.41 9.30
CA ASN A 301 -7.22 -1.86 9.18
C ASN A 301 -6.59 -2.65 10.33
N TRP A 302 -6.06 -1.98 11.35
CA TRP A 302 -5.38 -2.63 12.46
C TRP A 302 -6.19 -2.58 13.75
N GLN A 303 -6.04 -3.61 14.58
CA GLN A 303 -6.45 -3.55 15.98
C GLN A 303 -5.80 -2.35 16.67
N SER A 304 -6.61 -1.41 17.14
CA SER A 304 -6.12 -0.19 17.76
C SER A 304 -7.13 0.41 18.75
N PRO A 305 -6.73 1.43 19.54
CA PRO A 305 -7.67 2.18 20.36
C PRO A 305 -8.76 2.91 19.56
N ARG A 306 -8.57 3.11 18.25
CA ARG A 306 -9.50 3.83 17.36
C ARG A 306 -10.36 2.90 16.51
N ALA A 307 -9.88 1.70 16.20
CA ALA A 307 -10.57 0.66 15.45
C ALA A 307 -10.33 -0.69 16.12
N GLN A 308 -11.28 -1.12 16.97
CA GLN A 308 -11.18 -2.41 17.67
C GLN A 308 -11.67 -3.54 16.77
N ILE A 309 -10.96 -4.66 16.78
CA ILE A 309 -11.32 -5.93 16.16
C ILE A 309 -11.96 -6.79 17.25
N ALA A 310 -13.29 -6.88 17.23
CA ALA A 310 -14.04 -7.53 18.29
C ALA A 310 -13.98 -9.08 18.19
N PRO A 311 -13.94 -9.82 19.31
CA PRO A 311 -13.89 -11.29 19.30
C PRO A 311 -15.08 -11.98 18.61
N ASP A 312 -16.22 -11.31 18.50
CA ASP A 312 -17.43 -11.80 17.84
C ASP A 312 -17.43 -11.56 16.32
N GLU A 313 -16.57 -10.67 15.82
CA GLU A 313 -16.43 -10.32 14.40
C GLU A 313 -15.42 -11.21 13.65
N VAL A 314 -14.48 -11.86 14.35
CA VAL A 314 -13.46 -12.75 13.75
C VAL A 314 -13.83 -14.22 13.83
N PRO A 315 -13.27 -15.18 13.07
CA PRO A 315 -13.57 -16.61 13.24
C PRO A 315 -13.38 -17.10 14.67
N LYS A 316 -14.19 -18.07 15.13
CA LYS A 316 -14.08 -18.61 16.51
C LYS A 316 -12.71 -19.20 16.82
N ALA A 317 -12.06 -19.80 15.81
CA ALA A 317 -10.70 -20.34 15.96
C ALA A 317 -9.73 -19.25 16.41
N VAL A 318 -9.76 -18.10 15.73
CA VAL A 318 -8.94 -16.91 16.05
C VAL A 318 -9.28 -16.34 17.43
N ALA A 319 -10.57 -16.11 17.71
CA ALA A 319 -11.01 -15.48 18.97
C ALA A 319 -10.60 -16.27 20.23
N ASN A 320 -10.38 -17.58 20.10
CA ASN A 320 -10.00 -18.46 21.20
C ASN A 320 -8.49 -18.52 21.44
N GLU A 321 -7.67 -17.89 20.61
CA GLU A 321 -6.22 -17.93 20.74
C GLU A 321 -5.72 -16.93 21.78
N THR A 322 -4.68 -17.31 22.52
CA THR A 322 -4.01 -16.43 23.47
C THR A 322 -3.44 -15.20 22.76
N LEU A 323 -2.91 -15.35 21.55
CA LEU A 323 -2.40 -14.23 20.74
C LEU A 323 -3.48 -13.20 20.39
N PHE A 324 -4.74 -13.63 20.24
CA PHE A 324 -5.88 -12.74 20.03
C PHE A 324 -6.35 -12.08 21.34
N GLN A 325 -6.38 -12.84 22.42
CA GLN A 325 -6.82 -12.35 23.73
C GLN A 325 -5.86 -11.30 24.30
N ASP A 326 -4.56 -11.40 23.95
CA ASP A 326 -3.49 -10.51 24.41
C ASP A 326 -3.02 -9.52 23.30
N LEU A 327 -3.94 -9.09 22.42
CA LEU A 327 -3.61 -8.12 21.37
C LEU A 327 -3.16 -6.77 21.94
N ASN A 328 -2.07 -6.27 21.38
CA ASN A 328 -1.58 -4.92 21.57
C ASN A 328 -2.13 -4.02 20.45
N GLY A 329 -2.22 -2.71 20.71
CA GLY A 329 -2.70 -1.74 19.73
C GLY A 329 -1.64 -1.36 18.70
N ALA A 330 -2.10 -1.02 17.49
CA ALA A 330 -1.28 -0.56 16.38
C ALA A 330 -0.48 0.71 16.69
N ASP A 331 -0.94 1.55 17.62
CA ASP A 331 -0.22 2.72 18.14
C ASP A 331 1.14 2.33 18.74
N SER A 332 1.18 1.20 19.45
CA SER A 332 2.43 0.67 19.99
C SER A 332 3.26 -0.07 18.93
N TYR A 333 2.62 -0.71 17.95
CA TYR A 333 3.32 -1.39 16.85
C TYR A 333 4.01 -0.39 15.91
N GLU A 334 3.36 0.72 15.60
CA GLU A 334 3.94 1.82 14.81
C GLU A 334 5.28 2.27 15.39
N SER A 335 5.33 2.51 16.71
CA SER A 335 6.56 2.89 17.41
C SER A 335 7.66 1.82 17.30
N VAL A 336 7.30 0.54 17.32
CA VAL A 336 8.23 -0.59 17.16
C VAL A 336 8.81 -0.63 15.75
N VAL A 337 7.98 -0.51 14.72
CA VAL A 337 8.40 -0.50 13.31
C VAL A 337 9.28 0.71 13.03
N MET A 338 8.87 1.90 13.47
CA MET A 338 9.69 3.12 13.36
C MET A 338 11.05 2.95 14.03
N GLY A 339 11.11 2.44 15.27
CA GLY A 339 12.37 2.22 15.98
C GLY A 339 13.31 1.25 15.26
N SER A 340 12.74 0.23 14.62
CA SER A 340 13.48 -0.77 13.84
C SER A 340 14.02 -0.20 12.54
N ALA A 341 13.20 0.55 11.81
CA ALA A 341 13.62 1.27 10.60
C ALA A 341 14.71 2.30 10.92
N GLN A 342 14.55 3.09 11.98
CA GLN A 342 15.56 4.05 12.46
C GLN A 342 16.89 3.37 12.76
N THR A 343 16.85 2.20 13.42
CA THR A 343 18.06 1.44 13.78
C THR A 343 18.84 1.05 12.53
N TYR A 344 18.18 0.43 11.55
CA TYR A 344 18.82 0.05 10.29
C TYR A 344 19.33 1.26 9.52
N HIS A 345 18.49 2.29 9.31
CA HIS A 345 18.85 3.44 8.50
C HIS A 345 20.04 4.23 9.06
N LYS A 346 20.16 4.35 10.39
CA LYS A 346 21.35 4.95 11.03
C LYS A 346 22.61 4.16 10.71
N GLN A 347 22.57 2.84 10.83
CA GLN A 347 23.71 1.96 10.55
C GLN A 347 24.07 1.99 9.05
N TRP A 348 23.05 1.96 8.18
CA TRP A 348 23.24 2.05 6.74
C TRP A 348 23.91 3.37 6.34
N LEU A 349 23.41 4.51 6.83
CA LEU A 349 24.00 5.82 6.54
C LEU A 349 25.44 5.92 7.04
N GLN A 350 25.72 5.43 8.25
CA GLN A 350 27.06 5.40 8.82
C GLN A 350 28.02 4.55 7.97
N ALA A 351 27.59 3.39 7.47
CA ALA A 351 28.40 2.55 6.60
C ALA A 351 28.74 3.21 5.26
N HIS A 352 27.92 4.17 4.82
CA HIS A 352 28.10 4.89 3.56
C HIS A 352 28.70 6.29 3.73
N SER A 353 29.08 6.68 4.95
CA SER A 353 29.66 7.98 5.31
C SER A 353 30.97 7.78 6.06
N VAL A 354 32.06 7.53 5.34
CA VAL A 354 33.35 7.14 5.93
C VAL A 354 34.27 8.34 6.08
N GLY A 355 34.58 8.70 7.32
CA GLY A 355 35.50 9.81 7.63
C GLY A 355 36.97 9.36 7.67
N ALA A 356 37.84 10.09 6.97
CA ALA A 356 39.31 9.96 7.05
C ALA A 356 39.97 11.31 6.75
N ASP A 357 40.98 11.68 7.55
CA ASP A 357 41.84 12.87 7.33
C ASP A 357 41.08 14.20 7.10
N GLY A 358 39.96 14.41 7.82
CA GLY A 358 39.15 15.64 7.72
C GLY A 358 38.24 15.70 6.48
N LYS A 359 38.12 14.58 5.75
CA LYS A 359 37.21 14.37 4.63
C LYS A 359 36.23 13.25 4.99
N ILE A 360 34.96 13.41 4.61
CA ILE A 360 33.97 12.32 4.63
C ILE A 360 33.75 11.89 3.19
N GLU A 361 33.98 10.61 2.90
CA GLU A 361 33.63 9.98 1.63
C GLU A 361 32.20 9.45 1.72
N LEU A 362 31.37 9.80 0.74
CA LEU A 362 29.99 9.35 0.62
C LEU A 362 29.88 8.35 -0.53
N SER A 363 29.16 7.26 -0.31
CA SER A 363 28.81 6.26 -1.33
C SER A 363 27.30 6.04 -1.37
N ALA A 364 26.79 5.51 -2.49
CA ALA A 364 25.35 5.32 -2.71
C ALA A 364 24.52 6.61 -2.52
N VAL A 365 25.08 7.76 -2.91
CA VAL A 365 24.42 9.07 -2.80
C VAL A 365 23.16 9.14 -3.66
N ASP A 366 23.13 8.39 -4.76
CA ASP A 366 21.95 8.23 -5.61
C ASP A 366 20.82 7.52 -4.85
N LEU A 367 21.10 6.43 -4.14
CA LEU A 367 20.12 5.73 -3.31
C LEU A 367 19.65 6.58 -2.12
N MET A 368 20.56 7.37 -1.55
CA MET A 368 20.24 8.38 -0.52
C MET A 368 19.24 9.41 -1.05
N LEU A 369 19.51 10.00 -2.21
CA LEU A 369 18.65 11.03 -2.81
C LEU A 369 17.32 10.49 -3.34
N GLU A 370 17.21 9.19 -3.64
CA GLU A 370 15.95 8.54 -4.04
C GLU A 370 14.84 8.77 -2.99
N HIS A 371 15.19 8.83 -1.69
CA HIS A 371 14.26 9.16 -0.60
C HIS A 371 13.58 10.53 -0.76
N LEU A 372 14.24 11.49 -1.41
CA LEU A 372 13.75 12.85 -1.58
C LEU A 372 13.17 13.11 -2.98
N THR A 373 13.82 12.59 -4.03
CA THR A 373 13.42 12.83 -5.42
C THR A 373 12.20 11.99 -5.81
N ALA A 374 12.20 10.70 -5.51
CA ALA A 374 11.14 9.77 -5.90
C ALA A 374 10.26 9.35 -4.73
N GLY A 375 10.85 9.22 -3.53
CA GLY A 375 10.29 8.44 -2.44
C GLY A 375 10.55 6.95 -2.67
N THR A 376 10.89 6.23 -1.61
CA THR A 376 11.27 4.80 -1.71
C THR A 376 10.16 3.86 -1.30
N THR A 377 9.19 4.35 -0.53
CA THR A 377 8.01 3.60 -0.11
C THR A 377 6.87 4.59 0.22
N ILE A 378 5.71 4.07 0.62
CA ILE A 378 4.56 4.89 1.03
C ILE A 378 4.04 4.40 2.37
N ASN A 379 3.31 5.28 3.04
CA ASN A 379 2.33 4.88 4.05
C ASN A 379 0.92 5.20 3.52
N ILE A 380 -0.11 4.77 4.22
CA ILE A 380 -1.50 5.13 3.94
C ILE A 380 -2.05 5.86 5.17
N VAL A 381 -2.62 7.03 4.94
CA VAL A 381 -3.21 7.88 5.97
C VAL A 381 -4.71 8.03 5.71
N SER A 382 -5.45 8.42 6.73
CA SER A 382 -6.88 8.74 6.63
C SER A 382 -7.22 9.84 7.62
N SER A 383 -8.38 10.45 7.42
CA SER A 383 -9.03 11.14 8.53
C SER A 383 -9.28 10.17 9.69
N ALA A 384 -9.45 10.65 10.92
CA ALA A 384 -10.02 9.90 12.04
C ALA A 384 -11.57 9.97 12.07
N SER A 385 -12.19 10.69 11.13
CA SER A 385 -13.64 10.69 10.91
C SER A 385 -14.10 9.37 10.27
N LEU A 386 -15.15 8.75 10.84
CA LEU A 386 -15.74 7.53 10.28
C LEU A 386 -16.39 7.82 8.91
N SER A 387 -16.20 6.92 7.95
CA SER A 387 -16.87 7.00 6.64
C SER A 387 -18.39 6.91 6.80
N ALA A 388 -18.87 6.06 7.70
CA ALA A 388 -20.29 5.86 7.99
C ALA A 388 -20.79 6.66 9.21
N GLY A 389 -20.05 7.69 9.64
CA GLY A 389 -20.43 8.55 10.76
C GLY A 389 -21.41 9.67 10.37
N ASP A 390 -21.84 10.43 11.39
CA ASP A 390 -22.79 11.55 11.25
C ASP A 390 -22.10 12.93 11.24
N ASP A 391 -20.88 13.03 11.76
CA ASP A 391 -20.15 14.30 11.87
C ASP A 391 -19.47 14.72 10.56
N ASP A 392 -19.23 16.01 10.36
CA ASP A 392 -18.43 16.51 9.25
C ASP A 392 -16.99 15.98 9.29
N ILE A 393 -16.36 15.82 8.13
CA ILE A 393 -14.96 15.39 8.05
C ILE A 393 -14.09 16.64 8.13
N SER A 394 -13.42 16.82 9.27
CA SER A 394 -12.67 18.05 9.60
C SER A 394 -11.17 17.85 9.78
N ASP A 395 -10.72 16.60 9.71
CA ASP A 395 -9.37 16.14 10.00
C ASP A 395 -8.72 15.53 8.74
N ILE A 396 -8.67 16.34 7.68
CA ILE A 396 -7.99 15.99 6.43
C ILE A 396 -6.48 15.87 6.70
N PRO A 397 -5.84 14.71 6.43
CA PRO A 397 -4.42 14.55 6.68
C PRO A 397 -3.58 15.55 5.88
N SER A 398 -2.73 16.33 6.53
CA SER A 398 -1.88 17.33 5.86
C SER A 398 -0.92 16.68 4.85
N ASN A 399 -0.37 15.51 5.19
CA ASN A 399 0.46 14.69 4.30
C ASN A 399 -0.28 14.16 3.06
N ALA A 400 -1.62 14.23 3.05
CA ALA A 400 -2.45 13.99 1.88
C ALA A 400 -2.67 15.28 1.05
N LEU A 401 -2.14 16.43 1.43
CA LEU A 401 -2.19 17.64 0.58
C LEU A 401 -0.80 17.89 -0.01
N LEU A 402 0.20 17.93 0.85
CA LEU A 402 1.62 18.15 0.54
C LEU A 402 2.47 17.37 1.54
N TRP A 403 3.80 17.33 1.38
CA TRP A 403 4.68 16.62 2.31
C TRP A 403 4.96 17.45 3.57
N ASP A 404 3.91 17.72 4.34
CA ASP A 404 3.92 18.64 5.47
C ASP A 404 4.96 18.25 6.53
N ASP A 405 5.02 16.97 6.89
CA ASP A 405 5.99 16.46 7.86
C ASP A 405 7.47 16.74 7.50
N LEU A 406 7.79 16.79 6.20
CA LEU A 406 9.12 17.21 5.75
C LEU A 406 9.23 18.74 5.78
N LEU A 407 8.29 19.42 5.13
CA LEU A 407 8.37 20.86 4.86
C LEU A 407 8.28 21.71 6.13
N SER A 408 7.31 21.45 7.02
CA SER A 408 7.17 22.20 8.27
C SER A 408 8.10 21.66 9.35
N SER A 409 8.04 20.36 9.63
CA SER A 409 8.71 19.80 10.82
C SER A 409 10.21 19.57 10.64
N SER A 410 10.66 19.09 9.47
CA SER A 410 12.09 18.82 9.23
C SER A 410 12.83 20.03 8.66
N LEU A 411 12.20 20.83 7.79
CA LEU A 411 12.84 21.99 7.15
C LEU A 411 12.54 23.34 7.85
N GLY A 412 11.55 23.39 8.74
CA GLY A 412 11.20 24.58 9.50
C GLY A 412 10.52 25.67 8.69
N LEU A 413 9.83 25.31 7.59
CA LEU A 413 9.09 26.30 6.79
C LEU A 413 7.78 26.69 7.50
N ASP A 414 7.54 28.00 7.57
CA ASP A 414 6.35 28.56 8.23
C ASP A 414 5.26 28.89 7.19
N TYR A 415 4.22 28.07 7.15
CA TYR A 415 3.03 28.27 6.31
C TYR A 415 1.79 27.78 7.05
N SER A 416 0.60 28.21 6.60
CA SER A 416 -0.66 27.86 7.24
C SER A 416 -1.48 26.93 6.35
N ILE A 417 -1.74 25.71 6.85
CA ILE A 417 -2.72 24.81 6.25
C ILE A 417 -4.11 25.32 6.62
N PRO A 418 -4.98 25.63 5.63
CA PRO A 418 -6.34 26.07 5.93
C PRO A 418 -7.11 24.98 6.67
N ALA A 419 -8.00 25.38 7.58
CA ALA A 419 -8.93 24.47 8.22
C ALA A 419 -9.96 23.99 7.18
N LEU A 420 -9.68 22.83 6.58
CA LEU A 420 -10.55 22.24 5.57
C LEU A 420 -11.60 21.35 6.25
N VAL A 421 -12.86 21.55 5.87
CA VAL A 421 -13.98 20.72 6.31
C VAL A 421 -14.75 20.26 5.07
N ILE A 422 -15.12 18.99 5.06
CA ILE A 422 -16.07 18.38 4.12
C ILE A 422 -17.38 18.14 4.88
N PRO A 423 -18.47 18.85 4.54
CA PRO A 423 -19.76 18.60 5.15
C PRO A 423 -20.22 17.16 4.93
N ARG A 424 -20.81 16.54 5.95
CA ARG A 424 -21.24 15.14 5.92
C ARG A 424 -22.17 14.84 4.74
N ALA A 425 -23.12 15.72 4.48
CA ALA A 425 -24.05 15.57 3.36
C ALA A 425 -23.32 15.54 2.02
N SER A 426 -22.35 16.45 1.81
CA SER A 426 -21.55 16.49 0.58
C SER A 426 -20.70 15.24 0.41
N TYR A 427 -20.06 14.74 1.48
CA TYR A 427 -19.30 13.49 1.44
C TYR A 427 -20.19 12.30 1.07
N GLN A 428 -21.33 12.14 1.73
CA GLN A 428 -22.26 11.02 1.47
C GLN A 428 -22.82 11.07 0.05
N SER A 429 -23.20 12.27 -0.43
CA SER A 429 -23.63 12.47 -1.82
C SER A 429 -22.54 12.08 -2.80
N PHE A 430 -21.30 12.50 -2.59
CA PHE A 430 -20.18 12.17 -3.47
C PHE A 430 -19.88 10.66 -3.51
N VAL A 431 -19.82 10.01 -2.34
CA VAL A 431 -19.59 8.56 -2.21
C VAL A 431 -20.70 7.77 -2.91
N ALA A 432 -21.97 8.19 -2.77
CA ALA A 432 -23.11 7.55 -3.41
C ALA A 432 -23.13 7.79 -4.93
N GLU A 433 -22.88 9.02 -5.38
CA GLU A 433 -22.83 9.40 -6.80
C GLU A 433 -21.78 8.58 -7.56
N HIS A 434 -20.60 8.43 -6.97
CA HIS A 434 -19.46 7.74 -7.58
C HIS A 434 -19.37 6.25 -7.23
N GLY A 435 -20.42 5.70 -6.61
CA GLY A 435 -20.56 4.26 -6.38
C GLY A 435 -19.45 3.64 -5.51
N TYR A 436 -18.91 4.39 -4.55
CA TYR A 436 -17.82 3.91 -3.69
C TYR A 436 -18.22 2.62 -2.96
N GLU A 437 -17.41 1.58 -3.13
CA GLU A 437 -17.60 0.28 -2.50
C GLU A 437 -16.29 -0.34 -2.01
N LEU A 438 -16.36 -1.10 -0.91
CA LEU A 438 -15.28 -2.00 -0.50
C LEU A 438 -15.71 -3.44 -0.77
N ALA A 439 -15.05 -4.12 -1.71
CA ALA A 439 -15.50 -5.41 -2.23
C ALA A 439 -14.45 -6.51 -2.00
N GLN A 440 -14.87 -7.61 -1.36
CA GLN A 440 -14.06 -8.83 -1.32
C GLN A 440 -14.41 -9.66 -2.55
N ARG A 441 -13.44 -9.89 -3.44
CA ARG A 441 -13.68 -10.59 -4.71
C ARG A 441 -13.06 -12.00 -4.76
N PHE A 442 -12.04 -12.26 -3.95
CA PHE A 442 -11.43 -13.58 -3.79
C PHE A 442 -11.38 -14.02 -2.32
N PRO A 443 -11.34 -15.31 -1.99
CA PRO A 443 -11.09 -15.77 -0.62
C PRO A 443 -9.59 -15.76 -0.23
N GLY A 444 -8.76 -14.84 -0.77
CA GLY A 444 -7.31 -14.75 -0.54
C GLY A 444 -6.65 -13.56 -1.24
N GLU A 445 -5.33 -13.61 -1.42
CA GLU A 445 -4.50 -12.57 -2.09
C GLU A 445 -5.05 -12.21 -3.49
N CYS A 446 -5.07 -10.90 -3.80
CA CYS A 446 -5.64 -10.38 -5.03
C CYS A 446 -4.67 -10.51 -6.21
N GLN A 447 -5.00 -11.33 -7.21
CA GLN A 447 -4.32 -11.33 -8.52
C GLN A 447 -5.07 -10.54 -9.61
N ASP A 448 -6.38 -10.29 -9.46
CA ASP A 448 -7.16 -9.46 -10.39
C ASP A 448 -8.50 -8.99 -9.76
N CYS A 449 -8.42 -8.02 -8.85
CA CYS A 449 -9.59 -7.49 -8.16
C CYS A 449 -10.62 -6.94 -9.17
N ALA A 450 -10.19 -6.30 -10.26
CA ALA A 450 -11.11 -5.55 -11.12
C ALA A 450 -12.14 -6.43 -11.86
N ASN A 451 -11.81 -7.70 -12.18
CA ASN A 451 -12.64 -8.54 -13.05
C ASN A 451 -13.41 -9.67 -12.36
N ALA A 452 -13.20 -9.89 -11.06
CA ALA A 452 -13.82 -10.99 -10.33
C ALA A 452 -15.18 -10.61 -9.72
N THR A 453 -16.11 -11.55 -9.60
CA THR A 453 -17.41 -11.29 -8.94
C THR A 453 -17.21 -11.13 -7.43
N ALA A 454 -17.78 -10.08 -6.85
CA ALA A 454 -17.71 -9.86 -5.40
C ALA A 454 -18.40 -10.99 -4.61
N VAL A 455 -17.68 -11.55 -3.64
CA VAL A 455 -18.19 -12.48 -2.62
C VAL A 455 -19.10 -11.72 -1.65
N TYR A 456 -18.68 -10.53 -1.25
CA TYR A 456 -19.47 -9.55 -0.52
C TYR A 456 -18.91 -8.14 -0.77
N ALA A 457 -19.72 -7.11 -0.56
CA ALA A 457 -19.29 -5.73 -0.68
C ALA A 457 -20.02 -4.83 0.33
N ILE A 458 -19.34 -3.78 0.79
CA ILE A 458 -19.93 -2.70 1.58
C ILE A 458 -20.30 -1.55 0.63
N LYS A 459 -21.57 -1.14 0.65
CA LYS A 459 -22.08 0.02 -0.09
C LYS A 459 -23.05 0.84 0.76
N PRO A 460 -23.13 2.17 0.54
CA PRO A 460 -22.07 3.02 0.02
C PRO A 460 -20.96 3.20 1.07
N GLY A 461 -19.70 3.34 0.66
CA GLY A 461 -18.62 3.64 1.61
C GLY A 461 -17.22 3.55 1.00
N SER A 462 -16.29 4.32 1.56
CA SER A 462 -14.87 4.20 1.23
C SER A 462 -14.24 3.06 2.06
N THR A 463 -13.60 3.40 3.17
CA THR A 463 -13.03 2.49 4.17
C THR A 463 -13.66 2.73 5.54
N HIS A 464 -13.15 2.15 6.64
CA HIS A 464 -13.71 2.40 7.98
C HIS A 464 -13.65 3.89 8.34
N PHE A 465 -12.49 4.52 8.16
CA PHE A 465 -12.32 5.97 8.21
C PHE A 465 -12.30 6.59 6.82
N ALA A 466 -12.71 7.85 6.72
CA ALA A 466 -12.79 8.55 5.45
C ALA A 466 -11.40 9.03 4.96
N LEU A 467 -11.31 9.34 3.67
CA LEU A 467 -10.13 9.92 3.01
C LEU A 467 -8.87 9.04 3.12
N TYR A 468 -9.04 7.72 3.08
CA TYR A 468 -7.93 6.75 3.10
C TYR A 468 -7.09 6.84 1.83
N THR A 469 -5.85 7.31 1.93
CA THR A 469 -5.04 7.69 0.76
C THR A 469 -3.54 7.52 1.00
N PRO A 470 -2.77 7.14 -0.04
CA PRO A 470 -1.32 7.09 0.05
C PRO A 470 -0.69 8.45 0.42
N ALA A 471 0.35 8.40 1.25
CA ALA A 471 1.12 9.54 1.71
C ALA A 471 2.62 9.18 1.86
N PRO A 472 3.51 10.19 1.96
CA PRO A 472 4.94 9.93 2.13
C PRO A 472 5.21 9.06 3.34
N SER A 473 6.24 8.21 3.22
CA SER A 473 6.60 7.29 4.28
C SER A 473 7.40 7.98 5.40
N PHE A 474 7.37 7.36 6.58
CA PHE A 474 8.27 7.71 7.68
C PHE A 474 9.73 7.47 7.29
N ASP A 475 10.04 6.36 6.60
CA ASP A 475 11.40 5.99 6.20
C ASP A 475 12.08 7.08 5.38
N ASP A 476 11.37 7.62 4.38
CA ASP A 476 11.88 8.69 3.52
C ASP A 476 12.17 9.95 4.34
N ARG A 477 11.22 10.39 5.17
CA ARG A 477 11.39 11.56 6.04
C ARG A 477 12.55 11.38 7.01
N PHE A 478 12.65 10.18 7.61
CA PHE A 478 13.72 9.86 8.56
C PHE A 478 15.08 9.95 7.88
N MET A 479 15.25 9.29 6.73
CA MET A 479 16.49 9.33 5.96
C MET A 479 16.86 10.76 5.54
N ILE A 480 15.89 11.55 5.05
CA ILE A 480 16.13 12.96 4.71
C ILE A 480 16.62 13.75 5.94
N THR A 481 15.97 13.57 7.08
CA THR A 481 16.36 14.24 8.33
C THR A 481 17.76 13.84 8.76
N GLN A 482 18.13 12.56 8.64
CA GLN A 482 19.48 12.10 8.94
C GLN A 482 20.54 12.67 7.97
N MET A 483 20.21 12.79 6.68
CA MET A 483 21.11 13.38 5.68
C MET A 483 21.32 14.89 5.89
N LEU A 484 20.27 15.61 6.31
CA LEU A 484 20.38 17.01 6.73
C LEU A 484 21.30 17.17 7.95
N GLN A 485 21.11 16.32 8.97
CA GLN A 485 21.96 16.31 10.17
C GLN A 485 23.42 15.94 9.88
N ALA A 486 23.64 15.09 8.87
CA ALA A 486 24.97 14.70 8.40
C ALA A 486 25.59 15.70 7.42
N GLU A 487 24.92 16.83 7.14
CA GLU A 487 25.37 17.87 6.21
C GLU A 487 25.64 17.36 4.78
N ILE A 488 24.97 16.26 4.38
CA ILE A 488 25.06 15.72 3.01
C ILE A 488 24.39 16.68 2.03
N PHE A 489 23.31 17.32 2.45
CA PHE A 489 22.69 18.47 1.79
C PHE A 489 22.02 19.37 2.84
N ASP A 490 21.55 20.55 2.42
CA ASP A 490 20.94 21.56 3.28
C ASP A 490 19.41 21.69 3.08
N ASN A 491 18.77 22.49 3.93
CA ASN A 491 17.32 22.71 3.87
C ASN A 491 16.86 23.33 2.54
N LYS A 492 17.71 24.18 1.94
CA LYS A 492 17.40 24.86 0.68
C LYS A 492 17.32 23.86 -0.46
N PHE A 493 18.30 22.97 -0.56
CA PHE A 493 18.32 21.87 -1.52
C PHE A 493 17.13 20.94 -1.32
N ALA A 494 16.85 20.55 -0.07
CA ALA A 494 15.73 19.68 0.25
C ALA A 494 14.37 20.30 -0.14
N ALA A 495 14.15 21.57 0.20
CA ALA A 495 12.94 22.30 -0.17
C ALA A 495 12.79 22.45 -1.69
N ALA A 496 13.89 22.74 -2.40
CA ALA A 496 13.85 22.90 -3.85
C ALA A 496 13.43 21.62 -4.58
N ILE A 497 13.81 20.44 -4.07
CA ILE A 497 13.34 19.15 -4.62
C ILE A 497 11.92 18.86 -4.17
N ALA A 498 11.61 18.98 -2.87
CA ALA A 498 10.30 18.64 -2.32
C ALA A 498 9.15 19.48 -2.91
N LEU A 499 9.44 20.70 -3.38
CA LEU A 499 8.47 21.62 -3.99
C LEU A 499 8.30 21.47 -5.50
N VAL A 500 9.04 20.56 -6.15
CA VAL A 500 8.72 20.15 -7.52
C VAL A 500 7.43 19.33 -7.48
N ASP A 501 6.42 19.78 -8.23
CA ASP A 501 5.07 19.20 -8.24
C ASP A 501 4.47 19.10 -6.83
N VAL A 502 4.45 20.24 -6.12
CA VAL A 502 4.11 20.38 -4.67
C VAL A 502 2.83 19.65 -4.24
N GLY A 503 1.82 19.54 -5.12
CA GLY A 503 0.56 18.85 -4.82
C GLY A 503 0.60 17.31 -4.90
N LYS A 504 1.74 16.75 -5.32
CA LYS A 504 1.99 15.30 -5.41
C LYS A 504 3.13 14.90 -4.46
N PRO A 505 2.83 14.80 -3.15
CA PRO A 505 3.84 14.42 -2.17
C PRO A 505 4.34 12.99 -2.39
N VAL A 506 3.52 12.12 -2.95
CA VAL A 506 3.88 10.78 -3.47
C VAL A 506 3.61 10.69 -4.96
N PHE A 507 4.29 9.76 -5.64
CA PHE A 507 4.09 9.45 -7.07
C PHE A 507 4.29 10.62 -8.05
N SER A 508 5.07 11.64 -7.67
CA SER A 508 5.43 12.69 -8.62
C SER A 508 6.49 12.18 -9.61
N SER A 509 6.06 11.87 -10.83
CA SER A 509 6.99 11.55 -11.93
C SER A 509 7.87 12.74 -12.29
N THR A 510 7.36 13.97 -12.14
CA THR A 510 8.12 15.22 -12.35
C THR A 510 9.28 15.31 -11.37
N ARG A 511 9.02 15.17 -10.06
CA ARG A 511 10.08 15.21 -9.03
C ARG A 511 11.03 14.03 -9.15
N ALA A 512 10.52 12.82 -9.40
CA ALA A 512 11.33 11.63 -9.61
C ALA A 512 12.27 11.77 -10.82
N GLY A 513 11.88 12.56 -11.84
CA GLY A 513 12.74 12.89 -12.98
C GLY A 513 14.04 13.58 -12.61
N LEU A 514 14.14 14.21 -11.43
CA LEU A 514 15.39 14.79 -10.94
C LEU A 514 16.41 13.74 -10.47
N GLN A 515 15.99 12.50 -10.22
CA GLN A 515 16.87 11.41 -9.76
C GLN A 515 18.02 11.14 -10.74
N GLN A 516 17.83 11.41 -12.03
CA GLN A 516 18.88 11.25 -13.05
C GLN A 516 20.11 12.14 -12.82
N TYR A 517 19.99 13.21 -12.01
CA TYR A 517 21.07 14.12 -11.67
C TYR A 517 21.76 13.76 -10.35
N ALA A 518 21.27 12.72 -9.66
CA ALA A 518 21.86 12.26 -8.41
C ALA A 518 23.25 11.63 -8.66
N PRO A 519 24.32 12.15 -8.05
CA PRO A 519 25.62 11.51 -8.16
C PRO A 519 25.63 10.21 -7.35
N THR A 520 26.40 9.21 -7.78
CA THR A 520 26.52 7.92 -7.08
C THR A 520 27.41 7.99 -5.83
N SER A 521 28.25 9.02 -5.74
CA SER A 521 29.19 9.25 -4.64
C SER A 521 29.39 10.75 -4.43
N GLY A 522 30.01 11.13 -3.32
CA GLY A 522 30.27 12.53 -3.00
C GLY A 522 31.27 12.67 -1.88
N THR A 523 31.57 13.91 -1.51
CA THR A 523 32.52 14.21 -0.43
C THR A 523 32.03 15.35 0.43
N ILE A 524 32.36 15.34 1.72
CA ILE A 524 32.22 16.48 2.61
C ILE A 524 33.62 16.90 3.08
N ILE A 525 34.02 18.13 2.76
CA ILE A 525 35.31 18.71 3.14
C ILE A 525 35.05 20.08 3.76
N ASN A 526 35.57 20.32 4.97
CA ASN A 526 35.30 21.56 5.72
C ASN A 526 33.80 21.88 5.85
N ASN A 527 32.97 20.86 6.08
CA ASN A 527 31.50 20.95 6.14
C ASN A 527 30.83 21.40 4.83
N GLU A 528 31.53 21.32 3.70
CA GLU A 528 30.97 21.57 2.37
C GLU A 528 30.79 20.25 1.63
N SER A 529 29.54 19.89 1.36
CA SER A 529 29.19 18.71 0.57
C SER A 529 29.26 18.99 -0.94
N SER A 530 29.93 18.11 -1.68
CA SER A 530 29.96 18.17 -3.15
C SER A 530 28.61 17.80 -3.78
N VAL A 531 27.79 17.02 -3.09
CA VAL A 531 26.52 16.46 -3.60
C VAL A 531 25.59 17.54 -4.13
N VAL A 532 25.39 18.60 -3.34
CA VAL A 532 24.50 19.71 -3.68
C VAL A 532 24.97 20.46 -4.92
N LYS A 533 26.28 20.70 -5.01
CA LYS A 533 26.88 21.40 -6.15
C LYS A 533 26.79 20.56 -7.42
N ASP A 534 27.22 19.29 -7.35
CA ASP A 534 27.25 18.39 -8.51
C ASP A 534 25.84 18.18 -9.08
N PHE A 535 24.85 17.96 -8.20
CA PHE A 535 23.44 17.85 -8.59
C PHE A 535 22.92 19.13 -9.22
N SER A 536 23.08 20.28 -8.55
CA SER A 536 22.51 21.55 -9.02
C SER A 536 23.16 22.04 -10.32
N ASP A 537 24.45 21.80 -10.54
CA ASP A 537 25.12 22.13 -11.79
C ASP A 537 24.60 21.27 -12.96
N ALA A 538 24.36 19.98 -12.72
CA ALA A 538 23.76 19.09 -13.72
C ALA A 538 22.32 19.53 -14.07
N VAL A 539 21.52 19.93 -13.08
CA VAL A 539 20.17 20.48 -13.30
C VAL A 539 20.22 21.78 -14.10
N ARG A 540 21.12 22.72 -13.77
CA ARG A 540 21.30 23.97 -14.53
C ARG A 540 21.71 23.72 -15.97
N GLN A 541 22.62 22.77 -16.19
CA GLN A 541 23.07 22.38 -17.52
C GLN A 541 21.91 21.84 -18.36
N ALA A 542 21.08 20.97 -17.78
CA ALA A 542 19.90 20.44 -18.45
C ALA A 542 18.85 21.51 -18.73
N ALA A 543 18.61 22.43 -17.80
CA ALA A 543 17.66 23.54 -17.94
C ALA A 543 18.05 24.55 -19.04
N ALA A 544 19.36 24.75 -19.29
CA ALA A 544 19.84 25.75 -20.24
C ALA A 544 19.36 25.53 -21.69
N GLY A 545 19.05 24.28 -22.07
CA GLY A 545 18.52 23.92 -23.39
C GLY A 545 16.99 23.92 -23.48
N GLN A 546 16.28 24.18 -22.39
CA GLN A 546 14.83 24.06 -22.32
C GLN A 546 14.13 25.37 -22.70
N ARG A 547 12.89 25.27 -23.17
CA ARG A 547 12.04 26.45 -23.41
C ARG A 547 11.79 27.18 -22.10
N SER A 548 11.86 28.51 -22.11
CA SER A 548 11.58 29.36 -20.93
C SER A 548 10.24 29.01 -20.27
N CYS A 549 10.27 28.81 -18.96
CA CYS A 549 9.09 28.64 -18.11
C CYS A 549 8.33 29.96 -17.94
N ASP A 550 7.00 29.91 -17.97
CA ASP A 550 6.16 30.99 -17.47
C ASP A 550 6.05 30.87 -15.95
N ALA A 551 6.68 31.79 -15.21
CA ALA A 551 6.70 31.75 -13.75
C ALA A 551 5.30 31.78 -13.11
N SER A 552 4.29 32.33 -13.81
CA SER A 552 2.89 32.30 -13.34
C SER A 552 2.23 30.92 -13.44
N LYS A 553 2.88 29.98 -14.13
CA LYS A 553 2.43 28.60 -14.35
C LYS A 553 3.53 27.60 -14.02
N ILE A 554 4.26 27.86 -12.94
CA ILE A 554 5.44 27.07 -12.55
C ILE A 554 5.17 25.57 -12.46
N ASP A 555 3.97 25.15 -12.04
CA ASP A 555 3.59 23.74 -11.95
C ASP A 555 3.48 23.03 -13.32
N SER A 556 3.39 23.79 -14.41
CA SER A 556 3.42 23.27 -15.78
C SER A 556 4.82 23.24 -16.40
N CYS A 557 5.83 23.74 -15.69
CA CYS A 557 7.21 23.77 -16.16
C CYS A 557 7.94 22.45 -15.86
N THR A 558 9.13 22.29 -16.44
CA THR A 558 9.95 21.09 -16.25
C THR A 558 10.41 20.94 -14.80
N ALA A 559 10.81 19.73 -14.41
CA ALA A 559 11.32 19.46 -13.07
C ALA A 559 12.51 20.35 -12.73
N GLU A 560 13.43 20.53 -13.69
CA GLU A 560 14.63 21.36 -13.53
C GLU A 560 14.25 22.82 -13.29
N GLN A 561 13.30 23.36 -14.05
CA GLN A 561 12.85 24.75 -13.89
C GLN A 561 12.13 24.97 -12.56
N GLN A 562 11.32 24.00 -12.13
CA GLN A 562 10.67 24.05 -10.82
C GLN A 562 11.69 24.03 -9.68
N PHE A 563 12.68 23.14 -9.73
CA PHE A 563 13.78 23.08 -8.76
C PHE A 563 14.54 24.40 -8.71
N LEU A 564 14.99 24.91 -9.87
CA LEU A 564 15.77 26.15 -9.94
C LEU A 564 14.98 27.38 -9.51
N SER A 565 13.64 27.38 -9.65
CA SER A 565 12.81 28.50 -9.18
C SER A 565 12.89 28.73 -7.66
N ILE A 566 13.18 27.68 -6.88
CA ILE A 566 13.40 27.75 -5.44
C ILE A 566 14.91 27.80 -5.14
N TYR A 567 15.70 26.97 -5.80
CA TYR A 567 17.13 26.83 -5.52
C TYR A 567 17.95 28.07 -5.93
N ASP A 568 17.60 28.78 -6.99
CA ASP A 568 18.32 30.00 -7.40
C ASP A 568 17.67 31.28 -6.83
N ALA A 569 16.59 31.16 -6.05
CA ALA A 569 15.98 32.30 -5.38
C ALA A 569 16.96 32.91 -4.36
N ALA A 570 17.03 34.25 -4.34
CA ALA A 570 17.84 35.00 -3.40
C ALA A 570 17.37 34.77 -1.95
N ASP A 571 16.05 34.75 -1.75
CA ASP A 571 15.39 34.33 -0.51
C ASP A 571 14.56 33.08 -0.81
N TRP A 572 15.21 31.92 -0.70
CA TRP A 572 14.59 30.64 -1.00
C TRP A 572 13.48 30.29 -0.01
N THR A 573 13.58 30.73 1.25
CA THR A 573 12.60 30.42 2.30
C THR A 573 11.28 31.12 1.99
N THR A 574 11.31 32.43 1.70
CA THR A 574 10.12 33.17 1.28
C THR A 574 9.53 32.60 -0.02
N ALA A 575 10.36 32.27 -1.00
CA ALA A 575 9.90 31.68 -2.27
C ALA A 575 9.22 30.31 -2.04
N ALA A 576 9.80 29.47 -1.18
CA ALA A 576 9.26 28.17 -0.80
C ALA A 576 7.90 28.30 -0.08
N GLN A 577 7.83 29.14 0.95
CA GLN A 577 6.60 29.39 1.72
C GLN A 577 5.49 29.95 0.84
N GLN A 578 5.82 30.91 -0.04
CA GLN A 578 4.85 31.47 -0.98
C GLN A 578 4.32 30.41 -1.95
N ARG A 579 5.18 29.51 -2.44
CA ARG A 579 4.75 28.42 -3.31
C ARG A 579 3.81 27.46 -2.60
N ILE A 580 4.12 27.08 -1.36
CA ILE A 580 3.28 26.22 -0.53
C ILE A 580 1.92 26.90 -0.27
N GLN A 581 1.93 28.16 0.17
CA GLN A 581 0.71 28.90 0.47
C GLN A 581 -0.16 29.06 -0.78
N THR A 582 0.43 29.38 -1.93
CA THR A 582 -0.29 29.48 -3.21
C THR A 582 -1.02 28.19 -3.55
N TYR A 583 -0.38 27.03 -3.34
CA TYR A 583 -1.02 25.73 -3.55
C TYR A 583 -2.17 25.48 -2.55
N LEU A 584 -1.95 25.76 -1.26
CA LEU A 584 -2.95 25.57 -0.21
C LEU A 584 -4.18 26.48 -0.39
N ASP A 585 -3.98 27.71 -0.84
CA ASP A 585 -5.06 28.68 -1.10
C ASP A 585 -6.01 28.21 -2.21
N THR A 586 -5.57 27.29 -3.07
CA THR A 586 -6.43 26.66 -4.09
C THR A 586 -7.54 25.77 -3.50
N PHE A 587 -7.49 25.45 -2.20
CA PHE A 587 -8.55 24.74 -1.48
C PHE A 587 -9.42 25.70 -0.67
N ALA A 588 -8.81 26.73 -0.06
CA ALA A 588 -9.50 27.70 0.79
C ALA A 588 -10.55 28.53 0.03
N GLY A 589 -10.29 28.86 -1.24
CA GLY A 589 -11.20 29.66 -2.07
C GLY A 589 -12.40 28.91 -2.66
N LEU A 590 -12.54 27.60 -2.41
CA LEU A 590 -13.60 26.78 -2.99
C LEU A 590 -14.87 26.76 -2.12
N SER A 591 -16.03 26.65 -2.75
CA SER A 591 -17.27 26.26 -2.06
C SER A 591 -17.13 24.86 -1.47
N ASP A 592 -17.98 24.51 -0.50
CA ASP A 592 -17.89 23.20 0.16
C ASP A 592 -18.08 22.03 -0.83
N GLU A 593 -18.98 22.17 -1.80
CA GLU A 593 -19.19 21.18 -2.87
C GLU A 593 -17.94 21.02 -3.76
N ALA A 594 -17.38 22.13 -4.23
CA ALA A 594 -16.19 22.10 -5.09
C ALA A 594 -14.94 21.62 -4.32
N ARG A 595 -14.84 21.95 -3.03
CA ARG A 595 -13.79 21.45 -2.14
C ARG A 595 -13.91 19.95 -1.93
N THR A 596 -15.13 19.45 -1.67
CA THR A 596 -15.42 18.02 -1.54
C THR A 596 -15.02 17.26 -2.79
N ASP A 597 -15.50 17.71 -3.96
CA ASP A 597 -15.16 17.09 -5.25
C ASP A 597 -13.64 17.06 -5.48
N LYS A 598 -12.95 18.20 -5.29
CA LYS A 598 -11.50 18.29 -5.47
C LYS A 598 -10.74 17.36 -4.54
N LEU A 599 -11.08 17.32 -3.25
CA LEU A 599 -10.41 16.47 -2.26
C LEU A 599 -10.66 14.98 -2.51
N MET A 600 -11.91 14.60 -2.82
CA MET A 600 -12.25 13.20 -3.07
C MET A 600 -11.61 12.69 -4.38
N ARG A 601 -11.59 13.50 -5.44
CA ARG A 601 -10.86 13.16 -6.68
C ARG A 601 -9.35 13.07 -6.45
N LEU A 602 -8.80 13.93 -5.60
CA LEU A 602 -7.38 13.86 -5.22
C LEU A 602 -7.07 12.54 -4.51
N VAL A 603 -7.91 12.13 -3.55
CA VAL A 603 -7.79 10.83 -2.87
C VAL A 603 -7.85 9.67 -3.87
N ALA A 604 -8.87 9.65 -4.73
CA ALA A 604 -9.05 8.60 -5.75
C ALA A 604 -7.86 8.52 -6.71
N SER A 605 -7.38 9.67 -7.22
CA SER A 605 -6.23 9.73 -8.12
C SER A 605 -4.95 9.17 -7.49
N ARG A 606 -4.74 9.36 -6.19
CA ARG A 606 -3.59 8.78 -5.48
C ARG A 606 -3.75 7.29 -5.22
N GLN A 607 -4.95 6.83 -4.90
CA GLN A 607 -5.25 5.40 -4.80
C GLN A 607 -4.94 4.68 -6.13
N GLN A 608 -5.38 5.26 -7.25
CA GLN A 608 -5.05 4.76 -8.59
C GLN A 608 -3.56 4.77 -8.89
N SER A 609 -2.87 5.87 -8.54
CA SER A 609 -1.42 5.96 -8.72
C SER A 609 -0.69 4.87 -7.93
N PHE A 610 -1.16 4.55 -6.72
CA PHE A 610 -0.62 3.49 -5.89
C PHE A 610 -0.87 2.10 -6.49
N THR A 611 -2.09 1.80 -6.96
CA THR A 611 -2.39 0.50 -7.59
C THR A 611 -1.68 0.30 -8.93
N ALA A 612 -1.34 1.39 -9.62
CA ALA A 612 -0.60 1.36 -10.88
C ALA A 612 0.93 1.47 -10.72
N TRP A 613 1.46 1.71 -9.51
CA TRP A 613 2.89 1.97 -9.32
C TRP A 613 3.71 0.68 -9.45
N PRO A 614 4.63 0.56 -10.43
CA PRO A 614 5.25 -0.73 -10.75
C PRO A 614 6.03 -1.38 -9.61
N ILE A 615 6.56 -0.58 -8.68
CA ILE A 615 7.43 -1.06 -7.60
C ILE A 615 6.64 -1.43 -6.35
N ILE A 616 5.55 -0.74 -6.03
CA ILE A 616 4.90 -0.85 -4.71
C ILE A 616 3.42 -1.22 -4.81
N SER A 617 2.88 -1.43 -6.02
CA SER A 617 1.48 -1.80 -6.22
C SER A 617 1.14 -3.16 -5.60
N ASN A 618 2.15 -4.02 -5.43
CA ASN A 618 2.03 -5.29 -4.71
C ASN A 618 1.60 -5.10 -3.24
N LEU A 619 1.86 -3.94 -2.64
CA LEU A 619 1.35 -3.60 -1.31
C LEU A 619 -0.18 -3.48 -1.31
N ASN A 620 -0.83 -3.36 -2.47
CA ASN A 620 -2.27 -3.52 -2.64
C ASN A 620 -2.67 -5.02 -2.72
N GLU A 621 -2.24 -5.78 -1.71
CA GLU A 621 -2.32 -7.25 -1.64
C GLU A 621 -3.76 -7.79 -1.57
N PHE A 622 -4.69 -7.04 -0.97
CA PHE A 622 -6.07 -7.48 -0.72
C PHE A 622 -7.10 -6.54 -1.36
N CYS A 623 -8.19 -7.12 -1.87
CA CYS A 623 -9.30 -6.37 -2.48
C CYS A 623 -9.95 -5.35 -1.51
N LEU A 624 -9.81 -5.57 -0.20
CA LEU A 624 -10.39 -4.73 0.83
C LEU A 624 -9.47 -3.61 1.33
N LEU A 625 -8.28 -3.44 0.75
CA LEU A 625 -7.38 -2.37 1.18
C LEU A 625 -7.92 -0.99 0.78
N LEU A 626 -8.32 -0.84 -0.48
CA LEU A 626 -8.77 0.42 -1.06
C LEU A 626 -10.21 0.28 -1.57
N PRO A 627 -11.01 1.35 -1.50
CA PRO A 627 -12.33 1.34 -2.09
C PRO A 627 -12.25 1.38 -3.62
N GLU A 628 -13.23 0.78 -4.26
CA GLU A 628 -13.51 0.90 -5.68
C GLU A 628 -14.52 2.02 -5.92
N SER A 629 -14.45 2.71 -7.07
CA SER A 629 -15.39 3.75 -7.48
C SER A 629 -15.40 3.91 -9.01
N ASP A 630 -16.38 4.65 -9.53
CA ASP A 630 -16.48 4.94 -10.98
C ASP A 630 -15.59 6.10 -11.44
N LEU A 631 -14.87 6.73 -10.52
CA LEU A 631 -13.86 7.74 -10.82
C LEU A 631 -12.73 7.03 -11.56
N SER A 632 -12.77 7.11 -12.90
CA SER A 632 -11.87 6.48 -13.87
C SER A 632 -10.63 5.84 -13.24
N GLN A 633 -10.70 4.53 -12.98
CA GLN A 633 -9.53 3.68 -12.69
C GLN A 633 -8.65 3.52 -13.93
#